data_AF-A0A1Y5IDS5-F1
#
_entry.id   AF-A0A1Y5IDS5-F1
#
_cell.length_a   1.000
_cell.length_b   1.000
_cell.length_c   1.000
_cell.angle_alpha   90.00
_cell.angle_beta   90.00
_cell.angle_gamma   90.00
#
_symmetry.space_group_name_H-M   'P 1'
#
loop_
_entity.id
_entity.type
_entity.pdbx_description
1 polymer ?
#
loop_
_entity_poly.entity_id
_entity_poly.type
_entity_poly.pdbx_seq_one_letter_code
_entity_poly.pdbx_strand_id
1 'polypeptide(L)'
;METSLRYDSNRRALCLFAKERFTNNEDVVLTVSGSLDTRDGRIDGRAHVRKRFFAPARTTPLAPDRADIGLTYETRRDDVRYGARVRKLLDVTPSGSGMTTLGIRGGVSYGIKRQAAEIEGTIELTHKVFNFQEDQDLRLRLGYDVATRTPYANLRENNWSFQTDFQRSWSVCYDL
;
A
#
# COMPACT_ATOMS: atom_id res chain seq x y z
N MET A 1 4.28 11.64 11.59
CA MET A 1 3.53 10.48 12.11
C MET A 1 2.15 10.37 11.47
N GLU A 2 1.79 9.18 10.98
CA GLU A 2 0.43 8.80 10.54
C GLU A 2 -0.15 7.82 11.58
N THR A 3 -1.37 8.07 12.06
CA THR A 3 -2.07 7.22 13.03
C THR A 3 -3.43 6.79 12.51
N SER A 4 -3.87 5.58 12.84
CA SER A 4 -5.19 5.10 12.42
C SER A 4 -5.75 4.02 13.35
N LEU A 5 -7.07 3.99 13.49
CA LEU A 5 -7.84 2.90 14.07
C LEU A 5 -8.25 1.93 12.96
N ARG A 6 -8.03 0.63 13.15
CA ARG A 6 -8.33 -0.40 12.14
C ARG A 6 -9.14 -1.52 12.72
N TYR A 7 -10.23 -1.88 12.06
CA TYR A 7 -11.03 -3.05 12.37
C TYR A 7 -11.10 -3.97 11.15
N ASP A 8 -10.96 -5.27 11.36
CA ASP A 8 -10.89 -6.30 10.31
C ASP A 8 -11.79 -7.49 10.69
N SER A 9 -12.49 -8.07 9.69
CA SER A 9 -13.46 -9.15 9.89
C SER A 9 -12.85 -10.50 10.30
N ASN A 10 -11.60 -10.77 9.95
CA ASN A 10 -10.83 -11.94 10.34
C ASN A 10 -10.37 -11.83 11.80
N ARG A 11 -9.79 -10.68 12.17
CA ARG A 11 -9.32 -10.44 13.54
C ARG A 11 -10.47 -10.21 14.49
N ARG A 12 -11.56 -9.57 14.05
CA ARG A 12 -12.70 -9.12 14.87
C ARG A 12 -12.28 -8.26 16.08
N ALA A 13 -11.21 -7.51 15.92
CA ALA A 13 -10.62 -6.67 16.96
C ALA A 13 -10.24 -5.32 16.36
N LEU A 14 -10.29 -4.29 17.21
CA LEU A 14 -9.75 -2.98 16.90
C LEU A 14 -8.23 -3.02 17.07
N CYS A 15 -7.52 -2.36 16.17
CA CYS A 15 -6.07 -2.23 16.19
C CYS A 15 -5.71 -0.75 16.12
N LEU A 16 -4.86 -0.30 17.04
CA LEU A 16 -4.19 1.00 16.96
C LEU A 16 -2.98 0.84 16.05
N PHE A 17 -2.93 1.58 14.95
CA PHE A 17 -1.81 1.53 14.01
C PHE A 17 -1.12 2.88 13.95
N ALA A 18 0.21 2.86 13.96
CA ALA A 18 1.05 4.03 13.77
C ALA A 18 2.10 3.75 12.69
N LYS A 19 2.43 4.78 11.91
CA LYS A 19 3.47 4.72 10.89
C LYS A 19 4.21 6.05 10.76
N GLU A 20 5.52 5.96 10.70
CA GLU A 20 6.44 7.08 10.53
C GLU A 20 7.27 6.84 9.28
N ARG A 21 7.50 7.89 8.49
CA ARG A 21 8.35 7.84 7.31
C ARG A 21 9.42 8.91 7.40
N PHE A 22 10.67 8.47 7.38
CA PHE A 22 11.85 9.33 7.31
C PHE A 22 12.45 9.22 5.92
N THR A 23 12.68 10.35 5.27
CA THR A 23 13.28 10.42 3.93
C THR A 23 14.50 11.34 4.01
N ASN A 24 15.61 10.93 3.41
CA ASN A 24 16.80 11.79 3.30
C ASN A 24 16.89 12.42 1.89
N ASN A 25 17.90 13.27 1.70
CA ASN A 25 18.14 13.96 0.41
C ASN A 25 18.57 13.01 -0.71
N GLU A 26 18.87 11.74 -0.41
CA GLU A 26 19.30 10.73 -1.37
C GLU A 26 18.17 9.76 -1.71
N ASP A 27 16.90 10.10 -1.48
CA ASP A 27 15.77 9.21 -1.77
C ASP A 27 15.84 7.84 -1.03
N VAL A 28 16.59 7.78 0.07
CA VAL A 28 16.55 6.66 1.00
C VAL A 28 15.41 6.92 1.97
N VAL A 29 14.50 5.95 2.05
CA VAL A 29 13.32 6.04 2.90
C VAL A 29 13.32 4.93 3.92
N LEU A 30 13.38 5.31 5.19
CA LEU A 30 13.08 4.47 6.33
C LEU A 30 11.60 4.64 6.66
N THR A 31 10.85 3.55 6.71
CA THR A 31 9.47 3.55 7.21
C THR A 31 9.37 2.56 8.35
N VAL A 32 8.91 3.05 9.49
CA VAL A 32 8.64 2.25 10.68
C VAL A 32 7.14 2.28 10.91
N SER A 33 6.55 1.12 11.18
CA SER A 33 5.13 1.00 11.48
C SER A 33 4.90 -0.06 12.54
N GLY A 34 3.85 0.13 13.32
CA GLY A 34 3.42 -0.85 14.31
C GLY A 34 1.92 -0.90 14.46
N SER A 35 1.42 -2.03 14.95
CA SER A 35 0.03 -2.18 15.37
C SER A 35 -0.06 -2.79 16.76
N LEU A 36 -0.95 -2.25 17.59
CA LEU A 36 -1.36 -2.80 18.88
C LEU A 36 -2.79 -3.35 18.75
N ASP A 37 -2.96 -4.64 18.99
CA ASP A 37 -4.27 -5.30 19.04
C ASP A 37 -4.92 -5.03 20.41
N THR A 38 -6.11 -4.44 20.42
CA THR A 38 -6.78 -4.05 21.67
C THR A 38 -7.40 -5.23 22.42
N ARG A 39 -7.50 -6.42 21.80
CA ARG A 39 -8.06 -7.60 22.46
C ARG A 39 -7.09 -8.22 23.45
N ASP A 40 -5.85 -8.42 23.03
CA ASP A 40 -4.83 -9.19 23.75
C ASP A 40 -3.56 -8.38 24.06
N GLY A 41 -3.49 -7.13 23.62
CA GLY A 41 -2.34 -6.26 23.82
C GLY A 41 -1.13 -6.61 22.96
N ARG A 42 -1.30 -7.50 21.96
CA ARG A 42 -0.18 -7.89 21.10
C ARG A 42 0.30 -6.74 20.22
N ILE A 43 1.62 -6.57 20.17
CA ILE A 43 2.29 -5.57 19.35
C ILE A 43 2.98 -6.25 18.18
N ASP A 44 2.77 -5.72 16.99
CA ASP A 44 3.47 -6.13 15.78
C ASP A 44 4.18 -4.94 15.15
N GLY A 45 5.46 -5.11 14.82
CA GLY A 45 6.30 -4.09 14.23
C GLY A 45 6.77 -4.46 12.84
N ARG A 46 6.92 -3.45 11.99
CA ARG A 46 7.54 -3.57 10.68
C ARG A 46 8.42 -2.37 10.40
N ALA A 47 9.66 -2.62 10.03
CA ALA A 47 10.59 -1.60 9.57
C ALA A 47 11.05 -1.94 8.15
N HIS A 48 11.15 -0.95 7.28
CA HIS A 48 11.78 -1.14 5.98
C HIS A 48 12.59 0.08 5.57
N VAL A 49 13.74 -0.19 4.95
CA VAL A 49 14.64 0.82 4.39
C VAL A 49 14.71 0.55 2.90
N ARG A 50 14.43 1.57 2.07
CA ARG A 50 14.46 1.44 0.61
C ARG A 50 15.12 2.64 -0.03
N LYS A 51 16.00 2.39 -1.00
CA LYS A 51 16.44 3.40 -1.97
C LYS A 51 15.39 3.48 -3.07
N ARG A 52 14.92 4.69 -3.37
CA ARG A 52 14.01 4.94 -4.48
C ARG A 52 14.77 5.46 -5.68
N PHE A 53 14.31 5.06 -6.85
CA PHE A 53 14.77 5.50 -8.14
C PHE A 53 13.56 5.98 -8.92
N PHE A 54 13.68 7.15 -9.53
CA PHE A 54 12.62 7.75 -10.33
C PHE A 54 13.04 7.77 -11.79
N ALA A 55 12.13 7.41 -12.67
CA ALA A 55 12.41 7.48 -14.09
C ALA A 55 12.42 8.96 -14.55
N PRO A 56 13.34 9.35 -15.46
CA PRO A 56 13.34 10.68 -16.03
C PRO A 56 12.03 10.97 -16.76
N ALA A 57 11.63 12.24 -16.86
CA ALA A 57 10.37 12.65 -17.49
C ALA A 57 10.18 12.25 -18.98
N ARG A 58 11.20 11.66 -19.62
CA ARG A 58 11.22 11.26 -21.05
C ARG A 58 11.56 9.78 -21.28
N THR A 59 11.32 8.90 -20.32
CA THR A 59 11.45 7.45 -20.54
C THR A 59 10.32 6.88 -21.40
N THR A 60 10.58 5.72 -22.01
CA THR A 60 9.61 5.00 -22.84
C THR A 60 8.28 4.77 -22.10
N PRO A 61 7.15 4.65 -22.82
CA PRO A 61 5.82 4.50 -22.20
C PRO A 61 5.71 3.32 -21.23
N LEU A 62 6.53 2.29 -21.45
CA LEU A 62 6.53 1.03 -20.71
C LEU A 62 7.51 1.01 -19.52
N ALA A 63 8.40 2.00 -19.39
CA ALA A 63 9.31 2.08 -18.26
C ALA A 63 8.55 2.43 -16.96
N PRO A 64 8.86 1.80 -15.82
CA PRO A 64 8.23 2.12 -14.54
C PRO A 64 8.60 3.54 -14.11
N ASP A 65 7.66 4.27 -13.51
CA ASP A 65 7.92 5.63 -13.02
C ASP A 65 8.78 5.62 -11.75
N ARG A 66 8.71 4.52 -11.00
CA ARG A 66 9.48 4.34 -9.77
C ARG A 66 9.97 2.90 -9.63
N ALA A 67 11.21 2.75 -9.20
CA ALA A 67 11.76 1.51 -8.69
C ALA A 67 12.27 1.70 -7.26
N ASP A 68 12.04 0.73 -6.39
CA ASP A 68 12.48 0.74 -5.00
C ASP A 68 13.29 -0.53 -4.74
N ILE A 69 14.48 -0.42 -4.14
CA ILE A 69 15.28 -1.57 -3.69
C ILE A 69 15.55 -1.43 -2.20
N GLY A 70 15.43 -2.50 -1.44
CA GLY A 70 15.84 -2.44 -0.04
C GLY A 70 15.43 -3.62 0.83
N LEU A 71 15.42 -3.37 2.13
CA LEU A 71 15.27 -4.34 3.19
C LEU A 71 13.97 -4.12 3.97
N THR A 72 13.37 -5.20 4.45
CA THR A 72 12.18 -5.18 5.32
C THR A 72 12.36 -6.19 6.44
N TYR A 73 12.15 -5.76 7.68
CA TYR A 73 12.04 -6.63 8.85
C TYR A 73 10.61 -6.57 9.40
N GLU A 74 10.07 -7.72 9.80
CA GLU A 74 8.74 -7.86 10.38
C GLU A 74 8.81 -8.76 11.61
N THR A 75 8.34 -8.28 12.76
CA THR A 75 8.42 -9.03 14.03
C THR A 75 7.69 -10.36 13.97
N ARG A 76 6.54 -10.43 13.27
CA ARG A 76 5.75 -11.65 13.11
C ARG A 76 6.47 -12.77 12.36
N ARG A 77 7.26 -12.42 11.35
CA ARG A 77 8.01 -13.39 10.55
C ARG A 77 9.38 -13.66 11.14
N ASP A 78 9.86 -12.75 11.98
CA ASP A 78 11.21 -12.69 12.50
C ASP A 78 12.26 -12.95 11.40
N ASP A 79 12.09 -12.30 10.26
CA ASP A 79 12.94 -12.48 9.08
C ASP A 79 13.21 -11.13 8.43
N VAL A 80 14.43 -10.97 7.92
CA VAL A 80 14.82 -9.83 7.11
C VAL A 80 14.67 -10.24 5.65
N ARG A 81 13.93 -9.44 4.90
CA ARG A 81 13.69 -9.65 3.48
C ARG A 81 14.33 -8.56 2.66
N TYR A 82 15.04 -8.94 1.62
CA TYR A 82 15.58 -8.02 0.62
C TYR A 82 14.83 -8.17 -0.69
N GLY A 83 14.65 -7.10 -1.43
CA GLY A 83 13.91 -7.16 -2.69
C GLY A 83 13.82 -5.86 -3.44
N ALA A 84 13.17 -5.94 -4.59
CA ALA A 84 12.91 -4.83 -5.48
C ALA A 84 11.41 -4.69 -5.76
N ARG A 85 10.95 -3.46 -5.97
CA ARG A 85 9.58 -3.15 -6.38
C ARG A 85 9.59 -2.11 -7.48
N VAL A 86 8.64 -2.20 -8.39
CA VAL A 86 8.43 -1.25 -9.46
C VAL A 86 6.99 -0.77 -9.45
N ARG A 87 6.78 0.47 -9.87
CA ARG A 87 5.46 1.07 -10.00
C ARG A 87 5.38 1.89 -11.29
N LYS A 88 4.25 1.72 -12.00
CA LYS A 88 3.79 2.60 -13.07
C LYS A 88 2.43 3.18 -12.69
N LEU A 89 2.20 4.44 -13.01
CA LEU A 89 0.91 5.11 -12.90
C LEU A 89 0.59 5.77 -14.24
N LEU A 90 -0.52 5.36 -14.84
CA LEU A 90 -1.02 5.91 -16.09
C LEU A 90 -2.28 6.71 -15.80
N ASP A 91 -2.35 7.94 -16.30
CA ASP A 91 -3.62 8.66 -16.37
C ASP A 91 -4.42 8.09 -17.55
N VAL A 92 -5.62 7.58 -17.26
CA VAL A 92 -6.53 7.01 -18.26
C VAL A 92 -7.80 7.86 -18.37
N THR A 93 -7.79 9.06 -17.81
CA THR A 93 -8.91 9.98 -17.89
C THR A 93 -9.04 10.49 -19.33
N PRO A 94 -10.24 10.41 -19.96
CA PRO A 94 -10.41 10.88 -21.35
C PRO A 94 -10.04 12.35 -21.57
N SER A 95 -10.19 13.19 -20.52
CA SER A 95 -9.85 14.61 -20.53
C SER A 95 -8.44 14.93 -20.01
N GLY A 96 -7.67 13.93 -19.56
CA GLY A 96 -6.32 14.12 -18.98
C GLY A 96 -6.30 14.85 -17.64
N SER A 97 -7.41 14.85 -16.88
CA SER A 97 -7.51 15.56 -15.60
C SER A 97 -6.96 14.78 -14.40
N GLY A 98 -6.41 13.57 -14.57
CA GLY A 98 -5.87 12.75 -13.48
C GLY A 98 -6.90 12.15 -12.52
N MET A 99 -8.19 12.17 -12.89
CA MET A 99 -9.29 11.68 -12.06
C MET A 99 -9.37 10.16 -12.03
N THR A 100 -9.03 9.53 -13.15
CA THR A 100 -8.99 8.08 -13.32
C THR A 100 -7.57 7.64 -13.64
N THR A 101 -6.98 6.84 -12.77
CA THR A 101 -5.60 6.37 -12.93
C THR A 101 -5.53 4.85 -12.88
N LEU A 102 -4.69 4.28 -13.75
CA LEU A 102 -4.32 2.88 -13.74
C LEU A 102 -2.93 2.73 -13.12
N GLY A 103 -2.87 2.11 -11.95
CA GLY A 103 -1.64 1.79 -11.24
C GLY A 103 -1.23 0.34 -11.47
N ILE A 104 0.00 0.14 -11.91
CA ILE A 104 0.62 -1.19 -12.01
C ILE A 104 1.75 -1.23 -11.01
N ARG A 105 1.77 -2.27 -10.15
CA ARG A 105 2.87 -2.51 -9.23
C ARG A 105 3.33 -3.95 -9.36
N GLY A 106 4.64 -4.14 -9.31
CA GLY A 106 5.28 -5.45 -9.27
C GLY A 106 6.41 -5.46 -8.26
N GLY A 107 6.77 -6.63 -7.77
CA GLY A 107 7.89 -6.77 -6.86
C GLY A 107 8.30 -8.21 -6.64
N VAL A 108 9.53 -8.37 -6.18
CA VAL A 108 10.07 -9.65 -5.75
C VAL A 108 10.89 -9.42 -4.48
N SER A 109 10.76 -10.32 -3.50
CA SER A 109 11.59 -10.30 -2.30
C SER A 109 11.97 -11.70 -1.85
N TYR A 110 13.11 -11.80 -1.17
CA TYR A 110 13.68 -13.02 -0.64
C TYR A 110 13.96 -12.86 0.86
N GLY A 111 13.59 -13.86 1.64
CA GLY A 111 13.94 -13.93 3.05
C GLY A 111 15.35 -14.46 3.27
N ILE A 112 16.05 -13.92 4.27
CA ILE A 112 17.36 -14.44 4.68
C ILE A 112 17.18 -15.81 5.35
N LYS A 113 16.16 -15.97 6.19
CA LYS A 113 15.88 -17.26 6.86
C LYS A 113 15.11 -18.23 5.97
N ARG A 114 14.21 -17.71 5.12
CA ARG A 114 13.38 -18.52 4.22
C ARG A 114 13.70 -18.18 2.76
N GLN A 115 14.41 -19.09 2.08
CA GLN A 115 14.88 -18.90 0.70
C GLN A 115 13.76 -19.01 -0.37
N ALA A 116 12.49 -18.82 0.00
CA ALA A 116 11.40 -18.77 -0.96
C ALA A 116 11.22 -17.34 -1.49
N ALA A 117 11.13 -17.20 -2.81
CA ALA A 117 10.81 -15.94 -3.45
C ALA A 117 9.33 -15.58 -3.20
N GLU A 118 9.08 -14.36 -2.75
CA GLU A 118 7.74 -13.77 -2.63
C GLU A 118 7.56 -12.77 -3.77
N ILE A 119 6.61 -13.07 -4.67
CA ILE A 119 6.27 -12.24 -5.83
C ILE A 119 5.02 -11.44 -5.49
N GLU A 120 5.08 -10.13 -5.72
CA GLU A 120 3.96 -9.21 -5.55
C GLU A 120 3.57 -8.66 -6.93
N GLY A 121 2.27 -8.61 -7.23
CA GLY A 121 1.78 -8.06 -8.49
C GLY A 121 0.36 -7.53 -8.33
N THR A 122 0.15 -6.23 -8.54
CA THR A 122 -1.18 -5.62 -8.43
C THR A 122 -1.46 -4.68 -9.58
N ILE A 123 -2.68 -4.75 -10.11
CA ILE A 123 -3.22 -3.79 -11.07
C ILE A 123 -4.39 -3.08 -10.38
N GLU A 124 -4.39 -1.75 -10.36
CA GLU A 124 -5.39 -0.94 -9.65
C GLU A 124 -5.96 0.15 -10.56
N LEU A 125 -7.28 0.17 -10.74
CA LEU A 125 -7.99 1.31 -11.28
C LEU A 125 -8.47 2.19 -10.11
N THR A 126 -8.05 3.45 -10.08
CA THR A 126 -8.50 4.42 -9.08
C THR A 126 -9.27 5.55 -9.76
N HIS A 127 -10.48 5.82 -9.30
CA HIS A 127 -11.30 6.95 -9.70
C HIS A 127 -11.54 7.86 -8.50
N LYS A 128 -11.32 9.17 -8.68
CA LYS A 128 -11.61 10.19 -7.68
C LYS A 128 -12.91 10.90 -8.09
N VAL A 129 -13.69 11.33 -7.12
CA VAL A 129 -14.83 12.22 -7.31
C VAL A 129 -14.65 13.34 -6.30
N PHE A 130 -14.42 14.56 -6.80
CA PHE A 130 -14.28 15.75 -5.96
C PHE A 130 -15.66 16.28 -5.58
N ASN A 131 -15.79 16.83 -4.37
CA ASN A 131 -17.03 17.44 -3.88
C ASN A 131 -18.26 16.52 -4.06
N PHE A 132 -18.13 15.25 -3.68
CA PHE A 132 -19.25 14.30 -3.70
C PHE A 132 -20.37 14.77 -2.75
N GLN A 133 -19.97 15.33 -1.61
CA GLN A 133 -20.76 16.24 -0.77
C GLN A 133 -19.90 17.49 -0.48
N GLU A 134 -20.51 18.53 0.10
CA GLU A 134 -19.80 19.75 0.49
C GLU A 134 -18.59 19.40 1.39
N ASP A 135 -17.40 19.81 0.97
CA ASP A 135 -16.10 19.49 1.59
C ASP A 135 -15.77 17.99 1.72
N GLN A 136 -16.35 17.14 0.86
CA GLN A 136 -16.08 15.70 0.86
C GLN A 136 -15.57 15.18 -0.48
N ASP A 137 -14.43 14.50 -0.42
CA ASP A 137 -13.83 13.84 -1.57
C ASP A 137 -13.99 12.31 -1.46
N LEU A 138 -14.42 11.71 -2.55
CA LEU A 138 -14.56 10.26 -2.68
C LEU A 138 -13.42 9.69 -3.53
N ARG A 139 -12.87 8.57 -3.07
CA ARG A 139 -11.93 7.77 -3.87
C ARG A 139 -12.41 6.33 -3.92
N LEU A 140 -12.66 5.89 -5.14
CA LEU A 140 -12.97 4.52 -5.48
C LEU A 140 -11.73 3.86 -6.05
N ARG A 141 -11.39 2.68 -5.55
CA ARG A 141 -10.31 1.87 -6.11
C ARG A 141 -10.78 0.44 -6.29
N LEU A 142 -10.59 -0.08 -7.49
CA LEU A 142 -10.75 -1.49 -7.83
C LEU A 142 -9.38 -2.05 -8.16
N GLY A 143 -9.00 -3.14 -7.51
CA GLY A 143 -7.70 -3.75 -7.66
C GLY A 143 -7.80 -5.24 -7.93
N TYR A 144 -6.75 -5.78 -8.53
CA TYR A 144 -6.56 -7.21 -8.72
C TYR A 144 -5.13 -7.58 -8.32
N ASP A 145 -5.01 -8.50 -7.36
CA ASP A 145 -3.73 -9.12 -7.02
C ASP A 145 -3.50 -10.31 -7.95
N VAL A 146 -2.46 -10.22 -8.78
CA VAL A 146 -2.11 -11.22 -9.78
C VAL A 146 -1.45 -12.45 -9.14
N ALA A 147 -0.77 -12.27 -8.01
CA ALA A 147 -0.11 -13.36 -7.29
C ALA A 147 -1.14 -14.25 -6.58
N THR A 148 -2.13 -13.65 -5.92
CA THR A 148 -3.20 -14.40 -5.22
C THR A 148 -4.44 -14.64 -6.07
N ARG A 149 -4.51 -14.02 -7.25
CA ARG A 149 -5.66 -14.06 -8.19
C ARG A 149 -6.95 -13.54 -7.55
N THR A 150 -6.86 -12.52 -6.70
CA THR A 150 -7.98 -12.03 -5.90
C THR A 150 -8.31 -10.57 -6.26
N PRO A 151 -9.56 -10.25 -6.62
CA PRO A 151 -9.99 -8.87 -6.76
C PRO A 151 -10.19 -8.23 -5.37
N TYR A 152 -10.09 -6.91 -5.30
CA TYR A 152 -10.43 -6.16 -4.10
C TYR A 152 -10.93 -4.77 -4.44
N ALA A 153 -11.66 -4.16 -3.51
CA ALA A 153 -12.06 -2.77 -3.59
C ALA A 153 -11.64 -1.99 -2.36
N ASN A 154 -11.41 -0.71 -2.56
CA ASN A 154 -11.27 0.26 -1.49
C ASN A 154 -12.12 1.49 -1.81
N LEU A 155 -12.98 1.83 -0.85
CA LEU A 155 -13.73 3.07 -0.78
C LEU A 155 -13.05 3.94 0.27
N ARG A 156 -12.68 5.15 -0.07
CA ARG A 156 -12.16 6.12 0.90
C ARG A 156 -12.92 7.43 0.77
N GLU A 157 -13.33 7.95 1.91
CA GLU A 157 -14.00 9.23 2.04
C GLU A 157 -13.37 9.93 3.24
N ASN A 158 -12.79 11.11 3.00
CA ASN A 158 -12.10 11.91 4.02
C ASN A 158 -11.10 11.06 4.86
N ASN A 159 -11.41 10.91 6.15
CA ASN A 159 -10.58 10.23 7.15
C ASN A 159 -10.94 8.76 7.36
N TRP A 160 -11.90 8.19 6.63
CA TRP A 160 -12.21 6.78 6.75
C TRP A 160 -12.10 6.04 5.42
N SER A 161 -11.86 4.74 5.51
CA SER A 161 -11.88 3.87 4.34
C SER A 161 -12.41 2.49 4.67
N PHE A 162 -13.09 1.91 3.69
CA PHE A 162 -13.56 0.53 3.71
C PHE A 162 -12.84 -0.25 2.62
N GLN A 163 -12.35 -1.43 2.96
CA GLN A 163 -11.69 -2.34 2.02
C GLN A 163 -12.36 -3.70 2.07
N THR A 164 -12.52 -4.35 0.92
CA THR A 164 -13.10 -5.69 0.80
C THR A 164 -12.40 -6.50 -0.29
N ASP A 165 -12.31 -7.82 -0.10
CA ASP A 165 -11.88 -8.79 -1.11
C ASP A 165 -13.05 -9.35 -1.95
N PHE A 166 -14.26 -8.82 -1.76
CA PHE A 166 -15.52 -9.31 -2.34
C PHE A 166 -15.91 -10.74 -1.97
N GLN A 167 -15.19 -11.37 -1.04
CA GLN A 167 -15.45 -12.74 -0.60
C GLN A 167 -15.86 -12.75 0.87
N ARG A 168 -14.89 -12.69 1.78
CA ARG A 168 -15.13 -12.88 3.22
C ARG A 168 -14.39 -11.85 4.08
N SER A 169 -13.33 -11.24 3.55
CA SER A 169 -12.53 -10.30 4.30
C SER A 169 -12.93 -8.87 3.98
N TRP A 170 -13.20 -8.11 5.03
CA TRP A 170 -13.36 -6.67 4.94
C TRP A 170 -12.69 -5.99 6.13
N SER A 171 -12.34 -4.73 5.94
CA SER A 171 -11.77 -3.90 7.00
C SER A 171 -12.21 -2.45 6.87
N VAL A 172 -12.26 -1.78 8.01
CA VAL A 172 -12.51 -0.34 8.13
C VAL A 172 -11.30 0.29 8.79
N CYS A 173 -10.84 1.41 8.24
CA CYS A 173 -9.74 2.21 8.77
C CYS A 173 -10.24 3.63 8.99
N TYR A 174 -9.94 4.21 10.15
CA TYR A 174 -10.17 5.61 10.47
C TYR A 174 -8.82 6.26 10.77
N ASP A 175 -8.42 7.24 9.98
CA ASP A 175 -7.19 8.01 10.12
C ASP A 175 -7.40 9.06 11.24
N LEU A 176 -6.44 9.14 12.17
CA LEU A 176 -6.42 10.03 13.34
C LEU A 176 -5.47 11.20 13.10
#